data_AF-A0ABD7HPS0-F1
#
_entry.id   AF-A0ABD7HPS0-F1
#
_cell.length_a   1.000
_cell.length_b   1.000
_cell.length_c   1.000
_cell.angle_alpha   90.00
_cell.angle_beta   90.00
_cell.angle_gamma   90.00
#
_symmetry.space_group_name_H-M   'P 1'
#
loop_
_entity.id
_entity.type
_entity.pdbx_description
1 polymer ?
#
loop_
_entity_poly.entity_id
_entity_poly.type
_entity_poly.pdbx_seq_one_letter_code
_entity_poly.pdbx_strand_id
1 'polypeptide(L)' 'MRRVAMGDGMRIEFISSHAGRRGRPEEIANAITFLASDGSTFMTGFKVYVDGGGSQL' A
#
# COMPACT_ATOMS: atom_id res chain seq x y z
N MET A 1 3.70 19.55 -30.07
CA MET A 1 2.59 19.11 -29.21
C MET A 1 2.06 17.80 -29.75
N ARG A 2 2.14 16.68 -29.01
CA ARG A 2 1.64 15.38 -29.47
C ARG A 2 0.49 14.94 -28.55
N ARG A 3 -0.72 14.90 -29.09
CA ARG A 3 -1.94 14.45 -28.42
C ARG A 3 -1.95 12.93 -28.43
N VAL A 4 -1.94 12.31 -27.25
CA VAL A 4 -2.16 10.85 -27.11
C VAL A 4 -3.67 10.63 -27.04
N ALA A 5 -4.17 9.76 -27.92
CA ALA A 5 -5.57 9.33 -27.91
C ALA A 5 -5.79 8.40 -26.71
N MET A 6 -6.78 8.71 -25.86
CA MET A 6 -7.28 7.79 -24.84
C MET A 6 -8.27 6.84 -25.51
N GLY A 7 -7.84 5.61 -25.76
CA GLY A 7 -8.69 4.54 -26.29
C GLY A 7 -9.52 3.87 -25.20
N ASP A 8 -10.67 3.33 -25.59
CA ASP A 8 -11.63 2.68 -24.70
C ASP A 8 -11.03 1.49 -23.95
N GLY A 9 -11.01 1.62 -22.62
CA GLY A 9 -10.59 0.57 -21.69
C GLY A 9 -9.59 1.11 -20.67
N MET A 10 -10.10 1.70 -19.59
CA MET A 10 -9.32 1.90 -18.37
C MET A 10 -8.99 0.51 -17.79
N ARG A 11 -7.96 -0.13 -18.34
CA ARG A 11 -7.40 -1.37 -17.80
C ARG A 11 -6.68 -1.01 -16.50
N ILE A 12 -6.85 -1.87 -15.50
CA ILE A 12 -6.32 -1.75 -14.15
C ILE A 12 -4.78 -1.69 -14.21
N GLU A 13 -4.19 -0.51 -14.42
CA GLU A 13 -2.74 -0.31 -14.33
C GLU A 13 -2.40 1.04 -13.72
N PHE A 14 -2.81 1.24 -12.47
CA PHE A 14 -2.08 2.13 -11.56
C PHE A 14 -1.78 1.35 -10.29
N ILE A 15 -0.88 0.39 -10.41
CA ILE A 15 -0.21 -0.14 -9.22
C ILE A 15 1.05 0.70 -9.01
N SER A 16 0.84 1.88 -8.42
CA SER A 16 1.89 2.85 -8.11
C SER A 16 2.61 2.54 -6.79
N SER A 17 2.41 1.35 -6.23
CA SER A 17 3.11 0.91 -5.03
C SER A 17 4.39 0.18 -5.42
N HIS A 18 5.45 0.33 -4.63
CA HIS A 18 6.71 -0.42 -4.79
C HIS A 18 6.48 -1.94 -4.86
N ALA A 19 5.45 -2.44 -4.18
CA ALA A 19 5.07 -3.84 -4.21
C ALA A 19 4.53 -4.32 -5.58
N GLY A 20 4.14 -3.43 -6.49
CA GLY A 20 3.68 -3.80 -7.83
C GLY A 20 2.39 -4.63 -7.85
N ARG A 21 1.70 -4.77 -6.69
CA ARG A 21 0.40 -5.44 -6.57
C ARG A 21 -0.53 -4.75 -5.57
N ARG A 22 -1.82 -5.12 -5.60
CA ARG A 22 -2.73 -4.85 -4.49
C ARG A 22 -2.33 -5.64 -3.25
N GLY A 23 -2.49 -5.01 -2.09
CA GLY A 23 -2.39 -5.69 -0.79
C GLY A 23 -3.54 -6.68 -0.59
N ARG A 24 -3.32 -7.67 0.27
CA ARG A 24 -4.34 -8.59 0.76
C ARG A 24 -4.78 -8.19 2.17
N PRO A 25 -6.04 -8.43 2.57
CA PRO A 25 -6.53 -8.08 3.92
C PRO A 25 -5.66 -8.64 5.06
N GLU A 26 -5.09 -9.83 4.87
CA GLU A 26 -4.24 -10.50 5.86
C GLU A 26 -2.96 -9.72 6.16
N GLU A 27 -2.47 -8.93 5.20
CA GLU A 27 -1.26 -8.12 5.39
C GLU A 27 -1.51 -6.97 6.38
N ILE A 28 -2.71 -6.38 6.35
CA ILE A 28 -3.16 -5.39 7.33
C ILE A 28 -3.40 -6.07 8.68
N ALA A 29 -4.10 -7.22 8.69
CA ALA A 29 -4.39 -7.96 9.91
C ALA A 29 -3.12 -8.40 10.66
N ASN A 30 -2.09 -8.82 9.93
CA ASN A 30 -0.80 -9.20 10.52
C ASN A 30 -0.09 -8.00 11.14
N ALA A 31 -0.11 -6.83 10.49
CA ALA A 31 0.46 -5.60 11.06
C ALA A 31 -0.27 -5.20 12.34
N ILE A 32 -1.61 -5.27 12.36
CA ILE A 32 -2.42 -5.01 13.55
C ILE A 32 -2.08 -6.02 14.65
N THR A 33 -1.99 -7.30 14.32
CA THR A 33 -1.64 -8.37 15.28
C THR A 33 -0.29 -8.10 15.94
N PHE A 34 0.71 -7.69 15.16
CA PHE A 34 2.01 -7.32 15.70
C PHE A 34 1.93 -6.09 16.63
N LEU A 35 1.25 -5.03 16.21
CA LEU A 35 1.07 -3.81 17.01
C LEU A 35 0.21 -4.02 18.27
N ALA A 36 -0.63 -5.05 18.29
CA ALA A 36 -1.40 -5.45 19.46
C ALA A 36 -0.63 -6.41 20.40
N SER A 37 0.54 -6.89 19.97
CA SER A 37 1.37 -7.82 20.73
C SER A 37 2.48 -7.12 21.53
N ASP A 38 3.08 -7.86 22.46
CA ASP A 38 4.25 -7.43 23.23
C ASP A 38 5.49 -7.14 22.35
N GLY A 39 5.49 -7.58 21.08
CA GLY A 39 6.55 -7.28 20.12
C GLY A 39 6.68 -5.80 19.74
N SER A 40 5.72 -4.96 20.16
CA SER A 40 5.64 -3.54 19.80
C SER A 40 5.63 -2.60 21.02
N THR A 41 6.09 -3.05 22.19
CA THR A 41 6.01 -2.30 23.47
C THR A 41 6.65 -0.91 23.48
N PHE A 42 7.56 -0.60 22.56
CA PHE A 42 8.18 0.72 22.42
C PHE A 42 7.73 1.49 21.16
N MET A 43 6.72 0.98 20.46
CA MET A 43 6.21 1.54 19.21
C MET A 43 4.94 2.34 19.48
N THR A 44 5.09 3.63 19.76
CA THR A 44 3.97 4.56 20.00
C THR A 44 4.20 5.95 19.38
N GLY A 45 3.11 6.68 19.12
CA GLY A 45 3.16 8.07 18.64
C GLY A 45 3.39 8.26 17.13
N PHE A 46 3.19 7.22 16.32
CA PHE A 46 3.40 7.27 14.87
C PHE A 46 2.32 6.53 14.07
N LYS A 47 2.39 6.65 12.74
CA LYS A 47 1.51 5.94 11.79
C LYS A 47 2.29 4.84 11.09
N VAL A 48 1.71 3.64 11.02
CA VAL A 48 2.22 2.53 10.21
C VAL A 48 1.46 2.49 8.89
N TYR A 49 2.18 2.58 7.77
CA TYR A 49 1.63 2.40 6.44
C TYR A 49 1.77 0.93 6.01
N VAL A 50 0.66 0.33 5.56
CA VAL A 50 0.61 -1.03 5.01
C VAL A 50 0.03 -0.96 3.59
N ASP A 51 0.72 -0.22 2.73
CA ASP A 51 0.22 0.18 1.40
C ASP A 51 1.11 -0.31 0.24
N GLY A 52 2.03 -1.22 0.52
CA GLY A 52 3.01 -1.71 -0.46
C GLY A 52 4.00 -0.64 -0.90
N GLY A 53 4.19 0.44 -0.14
CA GLY A 53 5.09 1.55 -0.46
C GLY A 53 4.45 2.59 -1.40
N GLY A 54 3.13 2.66 -1.47
CA GLY A 54 2.40 3.64 -2.28
C GLY A 54 2.56 5.09 -1.78
N SER A 55 2.76 5.28 -0.48
CA SER A 55 2.95 6.59 0.14
C SER A 55 4.42 6.96 0.38
N GLN A 56 5.39 6.16 -0.10
CA GLN A 56 6.83 6.36 0.11
C GLN A 56 7.57 6.92 -1.12
N LEU A 57 6.84 7.59 -2.03
CA LEU A 57 7.39 8.25 -3.22
C LEU A 57 7.31 9.77 -3.09
#